data_AF-A0A953PIK4-F1
#
_entry.id   AF-A0A953PIK4-F1
#
_cell.length_a   1.000
_cell.length_b   1.000
_cell.length_c   1.000
_cell.angle_alpha   90.00
_cell.angle_beta   90.00
_cell.angle_gamma   90.00
#
_symmetry.space_group_name_H-M   'P 1'
#
loop_
_entity.id
_entity.type
_entity.pdbx_description
1 polymer ?
#
loop_
_entity_poly.entity_id
_entity_poly.type
_entity_poly.pdbx_seq_one_letter_code
_entity_poly.pdbx_strand_id
1 'polypeptide(L)'
;MPKSRLEILNLLKQELAFLERGGYGGALPWRPVSIFLDSPSCPNRLDAERSTPCPECWLDEFVPEGFHQELDPCHFIPLNKDGETVDSMIRQYTQVEVEEAVRGWLKAEIRRIEESQDQPGRIASGAN
;
A
#
# COMPACT_ATOMS: atom_id res chain seq x y z
N MET A 1 -12.40 -13.09 0.21
CA MET A 1 -12.25 -13.39 1.66
C MET A 1 -11.66 -12.15 2.32
N PRO A 2 -12.17 -11.69 3.47
CA PRO A 2 -11.55 -10.58 4.20
C PRO A 2 -10.11 -10.99 4.57
N LYS A 3 -9.15 -10.13 4.27
CA LYS A 3 -7.75 -10.35 4.67
C LYS A 3 -7.64 -10.14 6.17
N SER A 4 -7.05 -11.12 6.86
CA SER A 4 -6.75 -10.96 8.28
C SER A 4 -5.70 -9.87 8.47
N ARG A 5 -5.73 -9.21 9.62
CA ARG A 5 -4.76 -8.16 9.94
C ARG A 5 -3.30 -8.64 9.93
N LEU A 6 -3.07 -9.92 10.26
CA LEU A 6 -1.75 -10.54 10.17
C LEU A 6 -1.30 -10.73 8.70
N GLU A 7 -2.22 -11.11 7.81
CA GLU A 7 -1.92 -11.19 6.37
C GLU A 7 -1.58 -9.81 5.80
N ILE A 8 -2.33 -8.77 6.15
CA ILE A 8 -2.05 -7.39 5.75
C ILE A 8 -0.67 -6.94 6.25
N LEU A 9 -0.36 -7.18 7.53
CA LEU A 9 0.95 -6.87 8.09
C LEU A 9 2.09 -7.56 7.34
N ASN A 10 1.91 -8.84 6.99
CA ASN A 10 2.89 -9.59 6.22
C ASN A 10 3.05 -9.04 4.80
N LEU A 11 1.96 -8.63 4.15
CA LEU A 11 1.99 -8.03 2.81
C LEU A 11 2.69 -6.66 2.83
N LEU A 12 2.40 -5.80 3.82
CA LEU A 12 3.11 -4.53 4.01
C LEU A 12 4.62 -4.74 4.22
N LYS A 13 5.01 -5.73 5.02
CA LYS A 13 6.43 -6.07 5.24
C LYS A 13 7.10 -6.58 3.96
N GLN A 14 6.40 -7.40 3.17
CA GLN A 14 6.89 -7.87 1.88
C GLN A 14 7.07 -6.71 0.88
N GLU A 15 6.11 -5.80 0.85
CA GLU A 15 6.14 -4.59 0.03
C GLU A 15 7.35 -3.71 0.39
N LEU A 16 7.53 -3.45 1.69
CA LEU A 16 8.67 -2.67 2.19
C LEU A 16 10.00 -3.32 1.81
N ALA A 17 10.11 -4.63 1.99
CA ALA A 17 11.33 -5.35 1.65
C ALA A 17 11.58 -5.37 0.12
N PHE A 18 10.53 -5.39 -0.71
CA PHE A 18 10.65 -5.27 -2.16
C PHE A 18 11.18 -3.88 -2.55
N LEU A 19 10.60 -2.82 -1.99
CA LEU A 19 11.04 -1.44 -2.21
C LEU A 19 12.49 -1.23 -1.75
N GLU A 20 12.86 -1.67 -0.55
CA GLU A 20 14.22 -1.48 0.00
C GLU A 20 15.30 -2.25 -0.78
N ARG A 21 14.94 -3.29 -1.54
CA ARG A 21 15.84 -3.98 -2.47
C ARG A 21 15.92 -3.32 -3.85
N GLY A 22 15.33 -2.15 -4.02
CA GLY A 22 15.28 -1.42 -5.30
C GLY A 22 14.26 -1.98 -6.28
N GLY A 23 13.20 -2.66 -5.80
CA GLY A 23 12.16 -3.26 -6.63
C GLY A 23 11.45 -2.28 -7.58
N TYR A 24 11.43 -0.99 -7.20
CA TYR A 24 10.89 0.10 -8.01
C TYR A 24 11.95 0.89 -8.81
N GLY A 25 13.24 0.67 -8.52
CA GLY A 25 14.39 1.41 -9.07
C GLY A 25 14.75 1.12 -10.53
N GLY A 26 13.79 0.67 -11.36
CA GLY A 26 13.93 0.63 -12.81
C GLY A 26 14.91 -0.40 -13.37
N ALA A 27 14.51 -1.68 -13.43
CA ALA A 27 15.22 -2.70 -14.23
C ALA A 27 14.79 -2.73 -15.71
N LEU A 28 13.71 -2.04 -16.07
CA LEU A 28 13.09 -2.11 -17.40
C LEU A 28 13.29 -0.78 -18.17
N PRO A 29 14.23 -0.71 -19.13
CA PRO A 29 14.55 0.54 -19.83
C PRO A 29 13.42 1.06 -20.75
N TRP A 30 12.37 0.28 -20.99
CA TRP A 30 11.29 0.60 -21.92
C TRP A 30 9.99 1.08 -21.26
N ARG A 31 9.87 1.07 -19.93
CA ARG A 31 8.72 1.65 -19.23
C ARG A 31 9.04 2.11 -17.81
N PRO A 32 8.41 3.20 -17.32
CA PRO A 32 8.44 3.54 -15.90
C PRO A 32 7.87 2.39 -15.05
N VAL A 33 8.44 2.17 -13.87
CA VAL A 33 7.90 1.21 -12.90
C VAL A 33 6.76 1.88 -12.14
N SER A 34 5.63 1.20 -12.04
CA SER A 34 4.43 1.70 -11.36
C SER A 34 4.38 1.19 -9.93
N ILE A 35 4.38 2.12 -8.97
CA ILE A 35 4.32 1.79 -7.54
C ILE A 35 3.01 1.06 -7.24
N PHE A 36 3.10 0.02 -6.41
CA PHE A 36 2.04 -0.94 -6.10
C PHE A 36 1.59 -1.82 -7.27
N LEU A 37 1.37 -1.30 -8.48
CA LEU A 37 0.93 -2.10 -9.63
C LEU A 37 2.00 -3.10 -10.10
N ASP A 38 3.29 -2.70 -10.05
CA ASP A 38 4.42 -3.59 -10.36
C ASP A 38 4.93 -4.38 -9.14
N SER A 39 4.22 -4.31 -8.01
CA SER A 39 4.58 -5.08 -6.81
C SER A 39 4.32 -6.58 -6.99
N PRO A 40 5.18 -7.48 -6.47
CA PRO A 40 4.84 -8.89 -6.30
C PRO A 40 3.53 -9.15 -5.52
N SER A 41 3.09 -8.21 -4.70
CA SER A 41 1.86 -8.31 -3.89
C SER A 41 0.59 -7.91 -4.67
N CYS A 42 0.73 -7.31 -5.86
CA CYS A 42 -0.39 -6.97 -6.72
C CYS A 42 -0.91 -8.23 -7.43
N PRO A 43 -2.19 -8.60 -7.27
CA PRO A 43 -2.75 -9.77 -7.93
C PRO A 43 -2.78 -9.64 -9.46
N ASN A 44 -2.74 -8.40 -9.98
CA ASN A 44 -2.80 -8.11 -11.41
C ASN A 44 -1.44 -7.79 -12.06
N ARG A 45 -0.30 -7.87 -11.36
CA ARG A 45 1.02 -7.43 -11.88
C ARG A 45 1.38 -8.03 -13.24
N LEU A 46 1.02 -9.30 -13.45
CA LEU A 46 1.31 -10.06 -14.68
C LEU A 46 0.02 -10.53 -15.38
N ASP A 47 -1.12 -9.96 -15.00
CA ASP A 47 -2.42 -10.30 -15.56
C ASP A 47 -2.92 -9.17 -16.46
N ALA A 48 -2.80 -9.39 -17.77
CA ALA A 48 -3.25 -8.42 -18.77
C ALA A 48 -4.77 -8.20 -18.75
N GLU A 49 -5.54 -9.19 -18.31
CA GLU A 49 -7.01 -9.13 -18.25
C GLU A 49 -7.50 -8.46 -16.96
N ARG A 50 -6.60 -8.18 -16.00
CA ARG A 50 -6.93 -7.61 -14.68
C ARG A 50 -8.09 -8.35 -14.01
N SER A 51 -7.98 -9.68 -13.97
CA SER A 51 -9.05 -10.59 -13.55
C SER A 51 -9.46 -10.40 -12.09
N THR A 52 -8.60 -9.80 -11.26
CA THR A 52 -8.93 -9.48 -9.86
C THR A 52 -9.38 -8.02 -9.76
N PRO A 53 -10.63 -7.74 -9.34
CA PRO A 53 -11.06 -6.37 -9.07
C PRO A 53 -10.18 -5.72 -7.99
N CYS A 54 -9.72 -4.48 -8.20
CA CYS A 54 -8.92 -3.76 -7.22
C CYS A 54 -9.56 -3.67 -5.82
N PRO A 55 -10.90 -3.55 -5.68
CA PRO A 55 -11.55 -3.58 -4.36
C PRO A 55 -11.41 -4.91 -3.59
N GLU A 56 -11.03 -6.00 -4.27
CA GLU A 56 -10.73 -7.28 -3.61
C GLU A 56 -9.25 -7.42 -3.23
N CYS A 57 -8.42 -6.43 -3.58
CA CYS A 57 -7.01 -6.38 -3.26
C CYS A 57 -6.78 -6.03 -1.78
N TRP A 58 -5.65 -6.46 -1.24
CA TRP A 58 -5.23 -6.15 0.13
C TRP A 58 -4.98 -4.65 0.37
N LEU A 59 -4.77 -3.87 -0.70
CA LEU A 59 -4.55 -2.43 -0.60
C LEU A 59 -5.84 -1.61 -0.47
N ASP A 60 -7.01 -2.22 -0.72
CA ASP A 60 -8.29 -1.51 -0.77
C ASP A 60 -8.61 -0.74 0.52
N GLU A 61 -8.26 -1.29 1.69
CA GLU A 61 -8.51 -0.66 2.99
C GLU A 61 -7.75 0.67 3.19
N PHE A 62 -6.71 0.92 2.39
CA PHE A 62 -5.90 2.14 2.44
C PHE A 62 -6.32 3.17 1.39
N VAL A 63 -7.19 2.79 0.45
CA VAL A 63 -7.69 3.69 -0.57
C VAL A 63 -8.85 4.51 0.00
N PRO A 64 -8.84 5.84 -0.12
CA PRO A 64 -9.98 6.65 0.29
C PRO A 64 -11.23 6.31 -0.55
N GLU A 65 -12.40 6.28 0.08
CA GLU A 65 -13.67 5.84 -0.53
C GLU A 65 -13.98 6.51 -1.88
N GLY A 66 -13.65 7.80 -2.02
CA GLY A 66 -13.87 8.56 -3.26
C GLY A 66 -13.05 8.08 -4.47
N PHE A 67 -12.01 7.26 -4.26
CA PHE A 67 -11.13 6.76 -5.32
C PHE A 67 -11.31 5.27 -5.63
N HIS A 68 -12.26 4.58 -4.97
CA HIS A 68 -12.49 3.14 -5.17
C HIS A 68 -12.89 2.77 -6.61
N GLN A 69 -13.46 3.72 -7.36
CA GLN A 69 -13.89 3.53 -8.75
C GLN A 69 -12.85 3.95 -9.80
N GLU A 70 -11.67 4.43 -9.36
CA GLU A 70 -10.60 4.79 -10.28
C GLU A 70 -9.99 3.55 -10.95
N LEU A 71 -9.29 3.76 -12.09
CA LEU A 71 -8.66 2.66 -12.81
C LEU A 71 -7.57 1.96 -12.00
N ASP A 72 -6.80 2.73 -11.22
CA ASP A 72 -5.72 2.27 -10.37
C ASP A 72 -5.89 2.86 -8.96
N PRO A 73 -6.88 2.37 -8.16
CA PRO A 73 -7.24 2.97 -6.87
C PRO A 73 -6.05 3.02 -5.88
N CYS A 74 -5.15 2.04 -5.94
CA CYS A 74 -3.97 1.99 -5.08
C CYS A 74 -2.99 3.18 -5.28
N HIS A 75 -3.05 3.88 -6.42
CA HIS A 75 -2.25 5.09 -6.61
C HIS A 75 -2.76 6.30 -5.81
N PHE A 76 -3.99 6.22 -5.30
CA PHE A 76 -4.61 7.29 -4.50
C PHE A 76 -4.46 7.08 -2.98
N ILE A 77 -3.65 6.09 -2.57
CA ILE A 77 -3.29 5.91 -1.17
C ILE A 77 -2.50 7.13 -0.69
N PRO A 78 -2.95 7.83 0.38
CA PRO A 78 -2.21 8.95 0.95
C PRO A 78 -0.93 8.46 1.62
N LEU A 79 0.21 9.02 1.24
CA LEU A 79 1.53 8.65 1.73
C LEU A 79 1.98 9.51 2.92
N ASN A 80 1.39 10.69 3.10
CA ASN A 80 1.78 11.63 4.14
C ASN A 80 0.59 12.44 4.69
N LYS A 81 0.88 13.34 5.63
CA LYS A 81 -0.12 14.14 6.35
C LYS A 81 -0.79 15.20 5.47
N ASP A 82 -0.14 15.59 4.38
CA ASP A 82 -0.66 16.58 3.43
C ASP A 82 -1.63 15.93 2.42
N GLY A 83 -1.80 14.60 2.50
CA GLY A 83 -2.71 13.85 1.65
C GLY A 83 -2.12 13.57 0.26
N GLU A 84 -0.83 13.79 0.05
CA GLU A 84 -0.19 13.46 -1.21
C GLU A 84 -0.21 11.95 -1.45
N THR A 85 -0.51 11.56 -2.68
CA THR A 85 -0.66 10.17 -3.11
C THR A 85 0.43 9.79 -4.09
N VAL A 86 0.54 8.50 -4.44
CA VAL A 86 1.42 8.09 -5.53
C VAL A 86 1.08 8.87 -6.81
N ASP A 87 -0.21 8.97 -7.17
CA ASP A 87 -0.66 9.68 -8.38
C ASP A 87 -0.26 11.17 -8.40
N SER A 88 -0.39 11.87 -7.27
CA SER A 88 0.02 13.28 -7.21
C SER A 88 1.54 13.41 -7.24
N MET A 89 2.25 12.54 -6.50
CA MET A 89 3.69 12.67 -6.32
C MET A 89 4.48 12.35 -7.59
N ILE A 90 4.10 11.33 -8.37
CA ILE A 90 4.81 10.97 -9.61
C ILE A 90 4.83 12.11 -10.66
N ARG A 91 3.93 13.09 -10.53
CA ARG A 91 3.85 14.26 -11.43
C ARG A 91 4.77 15.40 -11.01
N GLN A 92 5.20 15.43 -9.76
CA GLN A 92 5.82 16.60 -9.12
C GLN A 92 7.22 16.30 -8.55
N TYR A 93 7.49 15.03 -8.21
CA TYR A 93 8.69 14.60 -7.53
C TYR A 93 9.50 13.60 -8.36
N THR A 94 10.75 13.41 -7.98
CA THR A 94 11.61 12.37 -8.53
C THR A 94 11.18 10.99 -8.05
N GLN A 95 11.48 9.95 -8.83
CA GLN A 95 11.25 8.54 -8.45
C GLN A 95 11.75 8.23 -7.03
N VAL A 96 12.95 8.71 -6.68
CA VAL A 96 13.56 8.49 -5.36
C VAL A 96 12.73 9.12 -4.25
N GLU A 97 12.23 10.34 -4.44
CA GLU A 97 11.37 11.01 -3.46
C GLU A 97 10.03 10.28 -3.28
N VAL A 98 9.43 9.80 -4.37
CA VAL A 98 8.20 8.99 -4.28
C VAL A 98 8.47 7.68 -3.53
N GLU A 99 9.59 7.00 -3.82
CA GLU A 99 9.98 5.76 -3.12
C GLU A 99 10.25 6.00 -1.63
N GLU A 100 10.88 7.12 -1.24
CA GLU A 100 11.06 7.48 0.18
C GLU A 100 9.72 7.75 0.87
N ALA A 101 8.78 8.43 0.19
CA ALA A 101 7.44 8.67 0.74
C ALA A 101 6.68 7.36 0.97
N VAL A 102 6.72 6.44 -0.01
CA VAL A 102 6.12 5.10 0.11
C VAL A 102 6.80 4.29 1.21
N ARG A 103 8.13 4.37 1.33
CA ARG A 103 8.88 3.72 2.43
C ARG A 103 8.42 4.24 3.79
N GLY A 104 8.28 5.56 3.93
CA GLY A 104 7.80 6.21 5.14
C GLY A 104 6.40 5.75 5.51
N TRP A 105 5.49 5.74 4.53
CA TRP A 105 4.12 5.25 4.69
C TRP A 105 4.08 3.78 5.13
N LEU A 106 4.79 2.88 4.44
CA LEU A 106 4.86 1.46 4.79
C LEU A 106 5.35 1.24 6.23
N LYS A 107 6.42 1.94 6.64
CA LYS A 107 6.96 1.83 8.00
C LYS A 107 5.97 2.33 9.05
N ALA A 108 5.30 3.45 8.78
CA ALA A 108 4.29 4.00 9.67
C ALA A 108 3.09 3.04 9.83
N GLU A 109 2.63 2.46 8.73
CA GLU A 109 1.45 1.58 8.72
C GLU A 109 1.73 0.22 9.38
N ILE A 110 2.90 -0.37 9.11
CA ILE A 110 3.39 -1.57 9.81
C ILE A 110 3.39 -1.32 11.32
N ARG A 111 4.00 -0.21 11.75
CA ARG A 111 4.08 0.16 13.17
C ARG A 111 2.68 0.35 13.78
N ARG A 112 1.78 1.05 13.09
CA ARG A 112 0.39 1.26 13.55
C ARG A 112 -0.33 -0.08 13.77
N ILE A 113 -0.16 -1.03 12.85
CA ILE A 113 -0.77 -2.36 12.97
C ILE A 113 -0.15 -3.16 14.12
N GLU A 114 1.17 -3.14 14.26
CA GLU A 114 1.89 -3.83 15.35
C GLU A 114 1.50 -3.27 16.74
N GLU A 115 1.47 -1.95 16.90
CA GLU A 115 1.04 -1.29 18.15
C GLU A 115 -0.43 -1.57 18.49
N SER A 116 -1.27 -1.77 17.47
CA SER A 116 -2.66 -2.18 17.67
C SER A 116 -2.80 -3.63 18.16
N GLN A 117 -1.80 -4.49 17.93
CA GLN A 117 -1.78 -5.88 18.42
C GLN A 117 -1.28 -5.97 19.87
N ASP A 118 -0.41 -5.03 20.29
CA ASP A 118 0.15 -4.98 21.64
C ASP A 118 -0.80 -4.34 22.69
N GLN A 119 -2.02 -3.98 22.30
CA GLN A 119 -3.12 -3.63 23.22
C GLN A 119 -4.15 -4.77 23.36
N PRO A 120 -3.87 -5.83 24.13
CA PRO A 120 -4.91 -6.75 24.56
C PRO A 120 -5.73 -6.12 25.70
N GLY A 121 -6.96 -5.71 25.42
CA GLY A 121 -7.99 -5.53 26.44
C GLY A 121 -8.26 -4.10 26.91
N ARG A 122 -9.23 -3.44 26.26
CA ARG A 122 -10.04 -2.40 26.92
C ARG A 122 -11.52 -2.49 26.57
N ILE A 123 -12.08 -3.70 26.51
CA ILE A 123 -13.54 -3.89 26.58
C ILE A 123 -13.85 -5.17 27.39
N ALA A 124 -13.71 -5.09 28.71
CA ALA A 124 -14.40 -5.95 29.67
C ALA A 124 -14.23 -5.37 31.09
N SER A 125 -14.94 -4.29 31.41
CA SER A 125 -15.47 -4.02 32.76
C SER A 125 -16.18 -2.69 32.79
N GLY A 126 -17.50 -2.77 32.85
CA GLY A 126 -18.42 -1.68 33.11
C GLY A 126 -19.79 -2.25 33.43
N ALA A 127 -19.82 -3.29 34.27
CA ALA A 127 -21.03 -3.67 34.99
C ALA A 127 -21.08 -2.79 36.25
N ASN A 128 -22.09 -1.95 36.31
CA ASN A 128 -22.83 -1.59 37.52
C ASN A 128 -24.21 -1.08 37.11
#